data_AF-A0A958VCC3-F1
#
_entry.id   AF-A0A958VCC3-F1
#
_cell.length_a   1.000
_cell.length_b   1.000
_cell.length_c   1.000
_cell.angle_alpha   90.00
_cell.angle_beta   90.00
_cell.angle_gamma   90.00
#
_symmetry.space_group_name_H-M   'P 1'
#
loop_
_entity.id
_entity.type
_entity.pdbx_description
1 polymer ?
#
loop_
_entity_poly.entity_id
_entity_poly.type
_entity_poly.pdbx_seq_one_letter_code
_entity_poly.pdbx_strand_id
1 'polypeptide(L)'
;YGYVSKNRFTSFSNHKLAELMKLLAPFYKDDERVRKVFEKMMLINDIRGVCFTAVLLDKIGQKTDLSVWQKLQEEHPENQYLIYQVLMKLEEKEMIKTLGLTPETLAKAEILDMTDLNLKEKDSLIQKEIIEMTYQEKPLLVYVFKYKKVLEDKYAYGKQEDQWQMAMVAVKPEDEEEPILDDLTEANITIKLNKDENEIIQEKLKALRFMHRERADYDTYDYGY
;
A
#
# COMPACT_ATOMS: atom_id res chain seq x y z
N TYR A 1 -39.67 2.03 35.86
CA TYR A 1 -38.30 2.53 35.67
C TYR A 1 -37.90 2.29 34.23
N GLY A 2 -37.99 3.34 33.40
CA GLY A 2 -37.67 3.28 31.99
C GLY A 2 -36.17 3.28 31.76
N TYR A 3 -35.65 2.26 31.08
CA TYR A 3 -34.34 2.32 30.47
C TYR A 3 -34.45 3.07 29.14
N VAL A 4 -34.03 4.32 29.16
CA VAL A 4 -33.75 5.12 27.97
C VAL A 4 -32.62 4.40 27.22
N SER A 5 -32.93 3.86 26.04
CA SER A 5 -31.92 3.28 25.17
C SER A 5 -30.96 4.38 24.73
N LYS A 6 -29.71 4.32 25.24
CA LYS A 6 -28.62 5.14 24.75
C LYS A 6 -28.44 4.90 23.26
N ASN A 7 -28.75 5.92 22.47
CA ASN A 7 -28.18 6.28 21.17
C ASN A 7 -27.54 5.14 20.37
N ARG A 8 -28.34 4.51 19.49
CA ARG A 8 -27.82 3.85 18.29
C ARG A 8 -27.48 4.92 17.24
N PHE A 9 -26.44 5.72 17.49
CA PHE A 9 -25.70 6.27 16.35
C PHE A 9 -24.71 5.20 15.95
N THR A 10 -25.06 4.43 14.91
CA THR A 10 -24.08 3.67 14.15
C THR A 10 -22.97 4.65 13.78
N SER A 11 -21.75 4.46 14.29
CA SER A 11 -20.60 5.28 13.96
C SER A 11 -20.48 5.33 12.43
N PHE A 12 -20.81 6.47 11.82
CA PHE A 12 -20.54 6.70 10.42
C PHE A 12 -19.01 6.75 10.27
N SER A 13 -18.44 5.87 9.46
CA SER A 13 -17.00 5.96 9.17
C SER A 13 -16.73 7.24 8.39
N ASN A 14 -15.58 7.86 8.64
CA ASN A 14 -15.12 9.05 7.95
C ASN A 14 -15.08 8.84 6.42
N HIS A 15 -14.69 7.66 5.96
CA HIS A 15 -14.82 7.25 4.56
C HIS A 15 -16.25 7.33 4.00
N LYS A 16 -17.27 6.83 4.71
CA LYS A 16 -18.68 6.95 4.26
C LYS A 16 -19.16 8.39 4.23
N LEU A 17 -18.68 9.21 5.17
CA LEU A 17 -18.95 10.64 5.15
C LEU A 17 -18.31 11.29 3.92
N ALA A 18 -17.08 10.92 3.58
CA ALA A 18 -16.40 11.38 2.37
C ALA A 18 -17.20 10.98 1.11
N GLU A 19 -17.70 9.76 1.00
CA GLU A 19 -18.54 9.34 -0.13
C GLU A 19 -19.80 10.21 -0.32
N LEU A 20 -20.41 10.66 0.78
CA LEU A 20 -21.58 11.53 0.75
C LEU A 20 -21.26 12.99 0.36
N MET A 21 -19.98 13.40 0.48
CA MET A 21 -19.52 14.75 0.07
C MET A 21 -19.78 15.04 -1.40
N LYS A 22 -19.90 14.02 -2.25
CA LYS A 22 -20.24 14.18 -3.67
C LYS A 22 -21.56 14.95 -3.87
N LEU A 23 -22.49 14.84 -2.92
CA LEU A 23 -23.77 15.56 -2.94
C LEU A 23 -23.59 17.05 -2.66
N LEU A 24 -22.50 17.43 -1.98
CA LEU A 24 -22.17 18.81 -1.65
C LEU A 24 -21.27 19.46 -2.70
N ALA A 25 -20.54 18.67 -3.49
CA ALA A 25 -19.60 19.16 -4.50
C ALA A 25 -20.17 20.25 -5.44
N PRO A 26 -21.42 20.16 -5.95
CA PRO A 26 -21.99 21.21 -6.80
C PRO A 26 -22.10 22.58 -6.13
N PHE A 27 -22.21 22.63 -4.79
CA PHE A 27 -22.40 23.86 -4.03
C PHE A 27 -21.09 24.46 -3.50
N TYR A 28 -19.95 23.85 -3.81
CA TYR A 28 -18.65 24.25 -3.27
C TYR A 28 -18.30 25.72 -3.59
N LYS A 29 -18.58 26.18 -4.81
CA LYS A 29 -18.27 27.55 -5.23
C LYS A 29 -19.19 28.59 -4.59
N ASP A 30 -20.44 28.22 -4.35
CA ASP A 30 -21.49 29.17 -3.96
C ASP A 30 -21.77 29.22 -2.45
N ASP A 31 -21.40 28.19 -1.68
CA ASP A 31 -21.67 28.11 -0.24
C ASP A 31 -20.38 27.96 0.59
N GLU A 32 -20.08 28.98 1.40
CA GLU A 32 -18.92 28.99 2.32
C GLU A 32 -18.98 27.84 3.34
N ARG A 33 -20.17 27.43 3.77
CA ARG A 33 -20.33 26.34 4.73
C ARG A 33 -19.90 25.02 4.10
N VAL A 34 -20.20 24.84 2.81
CA VAL A 34 -19.77 23.65 2.05
C VAL A 34 -18.24 23.62 1.94
N ARG A 35 -17.59 24.74 1.58
CA ARG A 35 -16.13 24.83 1.56
C ARG A 35 -15.51 24.43 2.90
N LYS A 36 -16.04 24.96 4.01
CA LYS A 36 -15.59 24.60 5.37
C LYS A 36 -15.76 23.11 5.69
N VAL A 37 -16.73 22.42 5.10
CA VAL A 37 -16.86 20.96 5.27
C VAL A 37 -15.73 20.25 4.51
N PHE A 38 -15.45 20.62 3.27
CA PHE A 38 -14.33 20.06 2.51
C PHE A 38 -12.98 20.33 3.20
N GLU A 39 -12.72 21.55 3.67
CA GLU A 39 -11.53 21.90 4.44
C GLU A 39 -11.38 21.01 5.68
N LYS A 40 -12.46 20.79 6.43
CA LYS A 40 -12.44 19.88 7.59
C LYS A 40 -12.17 18.43 7.20
N MET A 41 -12.74 17.97 6.09
CA MET A 41 -12.53 16.61 5.58
C MET A 41 -11.08 16.37 5.16
N MET A 42 -10.37 17.40 4.71
CA MET A 42 -8.93 17.31 4.40
C MET A 42 -8.04 17.24 5.66
N LEU A 43 -8.59 17.45 6.85
CA LEU A 43 -7.85 17.48 8.12
C LEU A 43 -8.13 16.27 9.03
N ILE A 44 -8.98 15.34 8.61
CA ILE A 44 -9.32 14.16 9.41
C ILE A 44 -8.19 13.13 9.40
N ASN A 45 -8.08 12.37 10.50
CA ASN A 45 -7.14 11.25 10.61
C ASN A 45 -7.72 9.96 9.96
N ASP A 46 -8.19 10.06 8.73
CA ASP A 46 -8.62 8.93 7.90
C ASP A 46 -8.12 9.19 6.48
N ILE A 47 -7.02 8.53 6.12
CA ILE A 47 -6.37 8.75 4.83
C ILE A 47 -7.30 8.46 3.65
N ARG A 48 -8.16 7.43 3.74
CA ARG A 48 -9.12 7.11 2.67
C ARG A 48 -10.15 8.21 2.51
N GLY A 49 -10.58 8.81 3.63
CA GLY A 49 -11.46 9.97 3.63
C GLY A 49 -10.81 11.20 3.00
N VAL A 50 -9.55 11.48 3.31
CA VAL A 50 -8.79 12.59 2.73
C VAL A 50 -8.56 12.38 1.24
N CYS A 51 -8.06 11.20 0.83
CA CYS A 51 -7.85 10.85 -0.58
C CYS A 51 -9.13 10.96 -1.41
N PHE A 52 -10.27 10.47 -0.89
CA PHE A 52 -11.55 10.59 -1.59
C PHE A 52 -11.98 12.05 -1.73
N THR A 53 -11.79 12.85 -0.68
CA THR A 53 -12.10 14.28 -0.69
C THR A 53 -11.24 15.04 -1.70
N ALA A 54 -9.94 14.71 -1.80
CA ALA A 54 -9.03 15.27 -2.80
C ALA A 54 -9.50 14.98 -4.23
N VAL A 55 -9.94 13.75 -4.51
CA VAL A 55 -10.53 13.38 -5.82
C VAL A 55 -11.81 14.15 -6.13
N LEU A 56 -12.64 14.43 -5.13
CA LEU A 56 -13.83 15.25 -5.34
C LEU A 56 -13.49 16.72 -5.61
N LEU A 57 -12.51 17.27 -4.90
CA LEU A 57 -12.03 18.64 -5.10
C LEU A 57 -11.47 18.82 -6.51
N ASP A 58 -10.66 17.87 -6.98
CA ASP A 58 -10.09 17.92 -8.32
C ASP A 58 -11.17 17.92 -9.42
N LYS A 59 -12.21 17.08 -9.27
CA LYS A 59 -13.37 17.05 -10.19
C LYS A 59 -14.12 18.37 -10.32
N ILE A 60 -14.04 19.25 -9.32
CA ILE A 60 -14.64 20.60 -9.36
C ILE A 60 -13.61 21.71 -9.68
N GLY A 61 -12.40 21.32 -10.09
CA GLY A 61 -11.30 22.20 -10.47
C GLY A 61 -10.59 22.83 -9.29
N GLN A 62 -10.55 22.16 -8.14
CA GLN A 62 -9.85 22.60 -6.93
C GLN A 62 -8.73 21.62 -6.60
N LYS A 63 -7.49 22.06 -6.78
CA LYS A 63 -6.32 21.23 -6.47
C LYS A 63 -6.10 21.17 -4.95
N THR A 64 -5.57 20.03 -4.51
CA THR A 64 -5.15 19.84 -3.12
C THR A 64 -3.71 20.31 -2.94
N ASP A 65 -3.44 21.04 -1.87
CA ASP A 65 -2.10 21.54 -1.58
C ASP A 65 -1.13 20.41 -1.22
N LEU A 66 0.14 20.57 -1.62
CA LEU A 66 1.24 19.64 -1.32
C LEU A 66 1.38 19.33 0.17
N SER A 67 1.15 20.34 1.03
CA SER A 67 1.28 20.22 2.49
C SER A 67 0.35 19.17 3.09
N VAL A 68 -0.83 18.95 2.48
CA VAL A 68 -1.76 17.91 2.92
C VAL A 68 -1.17 16.53 2.68
N TRP A 69 -0.59 16.31 1.50
CA TRP A 69 0.02 15.04 1.14
C TRP A 69 1.30 14.74 1.93
N GLN A 70 2.13 15.75 2.17
CA GLN A 70 3.31 15.63 3.04
C GLN A 70 2.92 15.19 4.44
N LYS A 71 1.89 15.83 5.02
CA LYS A 71 1.38 15.44 6.34
C LYS A 71 0.87 14.00 6.37
N LEU A 72 0.13 13.56 5.34
CA LEU A 72 -0.35 12.19 5.26
C LEU A 72 0.80 11.17 5.19
N GLN A 73 1.84 11.45 4.41
CA GLN A 73 3.03 10.59 4.29
C GLN A 73 3.78 10.46 5.62
N GLU A 74 3.86 11.54 6.41
CA GLU A 74 4.51 11.54 7.73
C GLU A 74 3.70 10.80 8.80
N GLU A 75 2.37 10.98 8.78
CA GLU A 75 1.47 10.36 9.75
C GLU A 75 1.24 8.88 9.47
N HIS A 76 1.15 8.50 8.18
CA HIS A 76 0.77 7.16 7.70
C HIS A 76 1.76 6.62 6.65
N PRO A 77 3.02 6.35 7.03
CA PRO A 77 4.08 5.94 6.09
C PRO A 77 3.79 4.61 5.36
N GLU A 78 2.96 3.74 5.94
CA GLU A 78 2.46 2.50 5.33
C GLU A 78 1.49 2.75 4.18
N ASN A 79 0.83 3.91 4.16
CA ASN A 79 -0.19 4.22 3.16
C ASN A 79 0.35 5.01 1.94
N GLN A 80 1.67 5.08 1.75
CA GLN A 80 2.26 5.81 0.61
C GLN A 80 1.86 5.25 -0.75
N TYR A 81 1.60 3.94 -0.83
CA TYR A 81 1.06 3.32 -2.05
C TYR A 81 -0.32 3.88 -2.42
N LEU A 82 -1.22 4.00 -1.45
CA LEU A 82 -2.53 4.60 -1.65
C LEU A 82 -2.42 6.07 -2.10
N ILE A 83 -1.49 6.84 -1.50
CA ILE A 83 -1.22 8.23 -1.90
C ILE A 83 -0.78 8.26 -3.37
N TYR A 84 0.18 7.40 -3.75
CA TYR A 84 0.67 7.31 -5.13
C TYR A 84 -0.45 7.01 -6.12
N GLN A 85 -1.28 6.00 -5.86
CA GLN A 85 -2.39 5.63 -6.73
C GLN A 85 -3.38 6.79 -6.92
N VAL A 86 -3.63 7.55 -5.86
CA VAL A 86 -4.53 8.71 -5.94
C VAL A 86 -3.89 9.82 -6.76
N LEU A 87 -2.62 10.16 -6.52
CA LEU A 87 -1.92 11.20 -7.29
C LEU A 87 -1.79 10.84 -8.78
N MET A 88 -1.59 9.57 -9.11
CA MET A 88 -1.62 9.09 -10.50
C MET A 88 -2.99 9.31 -11.14
N LYS A 89 -4.08 8.99 -10.44
CA LYS A 89 -5.46 9.24 -10.91
C LYS A 89 -5.79 10.73 -11.06
N LEU A 90 -5.12 11.59 -10.29
CA LEU A 90 -5.22 13.05 -10.38
C LEU A 90 -4.25 13.65 -11.41
N GLU A 91 -3.44 12.82 -12.08
CA GLU A 91 -2.41 13.25 -13.02
C GLU A 91 -1.35 14.21 -12.40
N GLU A 92 -1.15 14.15 -11.08
CA GLU A 92 -0.25 15.02 -10.31
C GLU A 92 1.21 14.49 -10.28
N LYS A 93 1.79 14.23 -11.46
CA LYS A 93 3.13 13.63 -11.60
C LYS A 93 4.25 14.42 -10.91
N GLU A 94 4.17 15.76 -10.92
CA GLU A 94 5.16 16.60 -10.24
C GLU A 94 5.05 16.49 -8.72
N MET A 95 3.85 16.25 -8.19
CA MET A 95 3.63 16.03 -6.77
C MET A 95 4.21 14.70 -6.31
N ILE A 96 4.05 13.64 -7.12
CA ILE A 96 4.68 12.33 -6.89
C ILE A 96 6.19 12.47 -6.73
N LYS A 97 6.84 13.20 -7.66
CA LYS A 97 8.29 13.48 -7.60
C LYS A 97 8.65 14.29 -6.36
N THR A 98 7.88 15.33 -6.05
CA THR A 98 8.14 16.23 -4.92
C THR A 98 8.01 15.52 -3.57
N LEU A 99 7.08 14.57 -3.45
CA LEU A 99 6.89 13.73 -2.27
C LEU A 99 7.90 12.58 -2.19
N GLY A 100 8.76 12.41 -3.20
CA GLY A 100 9.74 11.33 -3.24
C GLY A 100 9.12 9.94 -3.28
N LEU A 101 7.95 9.78 -3.92
CA LEU A 101 7.27 8.50 -4.08
C LEU A 101 7.93 7.65 -5.17
N THR A 102 9.12 7.14 -4.87
CA THR A 102 9.92 6.26 -5.75
C THR A 102 9.50 4.79 -5.60
N PRO A 103 9.82 3.92 -6.57
CA PRO A 103 9.56 2.48 -6.45
C PRO A 103 10.03 1.85 -5.13
N GLU A 104 11.17 2.31 -4.59
CA GLU A 104 11.69 1.87 -3.28
C GLU A 104 10.76 2.27 -2.12
N THR A 105 10.28 3.53 -2.12
CA THR A 105 9.36 3.99 -1.07
C THR A 105 8.01 3.27 -1.13
N LEU A 106 7.53 2.95 -2.32
CA LEU A 106 6.30 2.18 -2.52
C LEU A 106 6.49 0.74 -2.04
N ALA A 107 7.61 0.09 -2.40
CA ALA A 107 7.94 -1.25 -1.93
C ALA A 107 8.03 -1.32 -0.39
N LYS A 108 8.63 -0.30 0.23
CA LYS A 108 8.72 -0.20 1.68
C LYS A 108 7.34 -0.03 2.31
N ALA A 109 6.49 0.84 1.76
CA ALA A 109 5.14 1.09 2.28
C ALA A 109 4.27 -0.18 2.22
N GLU A 110 4.35 -0.93 1.12
CA GLU A 110 3.66 -2.20 0.95
C GLU A 110 4.03 -3.20 2.05
N ILE A 111 5.31 -3.32 2.40
CA ILE A 111 5.72 -4.20 3.49
C ILE A 111 5.15 -3.73 4.81
N LEU A 112 5.18 -2.43 5.09
CA LEU A 112 4.63 -1.90 6.33
C LEU A 112 3.13 -2.23 6.46
N ASP A 113 2.37 -2.15 5.36
CA ASP A 113 0.96 -2.52 5.31
C ASP A 113 0.75 -4.05 5.49
N MET A 114 1.49 -4.87 4.73
CA MET A 114 1.35 -6.33 4.78
C MET A 114 1.74 -6.98 6.13
N THR A 115 2.66 -6.35 6.86
CA THR A 115 3.30 -6.96 8.05
C THR A 115 2.94 -6.27 9.36
N ASP A 116 2.22 -5.14 9.30
CA ASP A 116 1.90 -4.28 10.44
C ASP A 116 3.17 -3.96 11.28
N LEU A 117 4.28 -3.58 10.63
CA LEU A 117 5.52 -3.22 11.32
C LEU A 117 5.46 -1.80 11.88
N ASN A 118 5.77 -1.65 13.16
CA ASN A 118 5.90 -0.35 13.80
C ASN A 118 7.38 0.06 13.95
N LEU A 119 7.91 0.70 12.90
CA LEU A 119 9.30 1.16 12.87
C LEU A 119 9.62 2.27 13.88
N LYS A 120 8.62 2.93 14.49
CA LYS A 120 8.82 3.97 15.52
C LYS A 120 9.17 3.38 16.89
N GLU A 121 8.88 2.10 17.09
CA GLU A 121 9.08 1.42 18.37
C GLU A 121 10.30 0.51 18.33
N LYS A 122 10.11 -0.74 17.90
CA LYS A 122 11.07 -1.83 18.11
C LYS A 122 11.26 -2.71 16.87
N ASP A 123 10.38 -2.58 15.89
CA ASP A 123 10.43 -3.39 14.70
C ASP A 123 11.59 -2.96 13.81
N SER A 124 12.17 -3.93 13.09
CA SER A 124 13.30 -3.70 12.21
C SER A 124 12.92 -4.07 10.78
N LEU A 125 13.31 -3.23 9.83
CA LEU A 125 13.19 -3.48 8.39
C LEU A 125 14.51 -3.11 7.72
N ILE A 126 15.06 -4.05 6.95
CA ILE A 126 16.34 -3.91 6.25
C ILE A 126 16.10 -4.29 4.79
N GLN A 127 16.34 -3.37 3.87
CA GLN A 127 16.45 -3.71 2.46
C GLN A 127 17.76 -4.47 2.22
N LYS A 128 17.67 -5.63 1.57
CA LYS A 128 18.80 -6.51 1.30
C LYS A 128 19.34 -6.35 -0.10
N GLU A 129 18.46 -6.44 -1.09
CA GLU A 129 18.82 -6.46 -2.50
C GLU A 129 17.68 -5.91 -3.35
N ILE A 130 18.04 -5.40 -4.53
CA ILE A 130 17.11 -5.05 -5.60
C ILE A 130 17.47 -5.94 -6.78
N ILE A 131 16.49 -6.72 -7.26
CA ILE A 131 16.68 -7.65 -8.37
C ILE A 131 15.89 -7.14 -9.56
N GLU A 132 16.61 -6.83 -10.63
CA GLU A 132 16.01 -6.49 -11.92
C GLU A 132 15.60 -7.77 -12.64
N MET A 133 14.35 -7.81 -13.10
CA MET A 133 13.85 -8.90 -13.92
C MET A 133 12.83 -8.40 -14.94
N THR A 134 12.32 -9.31 -15.75
CA THR A 134 11.29 -9.02 -16.75
C THR A 134 10.07 -9.87 -16.43
N TYR A 135 8.90 -9.26 -16.45
CA TYR A 135 7.61 -9.91 -16.27
C TYR A 135 6.68 -9.48 -17.42
N GLN A 136 6.19 -10.45 -18.21
CA GLN A 136 5.36 -10.20 -19.40
C GLN A 136 5.99 -9.15 -20.34
N GLU A 137 7.28 -9.31 -20.65
CA GLU A 137 8.08 -8.37 -21.48
C GLU A 137 8.25 -6.96 -20.91
N LYS A 138 7.68 -6.67 -19.73
CA LYS A 138 7.89 -5.41 -19.02
C LYS A 138 9.01 -5.53 -18.00
N PRO A 139 9.84 -4.49 -17.83
CA PRO A 139 10.82 -4.44 -16.75
C PRO A 139 10.12 -4.47 -15.38
N LEU A 140 10.76 -5.11 -14.40
CA LEU A 140 10.27 -5.29 -13.04
C LEU A 140 11.43 -5.22 -12.05
N LEU A 141 11.24 -4.49 -10.96
CA LEU A 141 12.16 -4.43 -9.83
C LEU A 141 11.59 -5.26 -8.68
N VAL A 142 12.34 -6.23 -8.19
CA VAL A 142 11.97 -7.01 -7.00
C VAL A 142 12.84 -6.56 -5.84
N TYR A 143 12.21 -5.90 -4.88
CA TYR A 143 12.86 -5.45 -3.66
C TYR A 143 12.79 -6.55 -2.61
N VAL A 144 13.96 -6.99 -2.12
CA VAL A 144 14.07 -8.00 -1.07
C VAL A 144 14.33 -7.30 0.25
N PHE A 145 13.49 -7.60 1.24
CA PHE A 145 13.60 -7.07 2.58
C PHE A 145 13.72 -8.18 3.59
N LYS A 146 14.42 -7.87 4.67
CA LYS A 146 14.52 -8.67 5.87
C LYS A 146 13.95 -7.86 7.02
N TYR A 147 13.01 -8.43 7.77
CA TYR A 147 12.34 -7.73 8.85
C TYR A 147 12.17 -8.58 10.10
N LYS A 148 11.96 -7.91 11.22
CA LYS A 148 11.74 -8.52 12.53
C LYS A 148 10.68 -7.71 13.25
N LYS A 149 9.62 -8.41 13.67
CA LYS A 149 8.56 -7.87 14.51
C LYS A 149 8.83 -8.24 15.97
N VAL A 150 8.94 -7.25 16.85
CA VAL A 150 9.14 -7.47 18.27
C VAL A 150 7.77 -7.54 18.94
N LEU A 151 7.32 -8.76 19.24
CA LEU A 151 6.04 -8.97 19.93
C LEU A 151 6.20 -8.63 21.42
N GLU A 152 5.50 -7.59 21.88
CA GLU A 152 5.35 -7.32 23.32
C GLU A 152 4.33 -8.29 23.91
N ASP A 153 4.74 -9.50 24.23
CA ASP A 153 3.86 -10.43 24.92
C ASP A 153 3.79 -10.10 26.42
N LYS A 154 2.69 -9.47 26.85
CA LYS A 154 2.35 -9.30 28.28
C LYS A 154 1.79 -10.60 28.90
N TYR A 155 1.53 -11.65 28.11
CA TYR A 155 0.87 -12.87 28.59
C TYR A 155 1.39 -14.21 28.04
N ALA A 156 2.39 -14.27 27.16
CA ALA A 156 2.93 -15.57 26.72
C ALA A 156 3.94 -16.17 27.70
N TYR A 157 3.49 -17.20 28.43
CA TYR A 157 4.36 -18.30 28.85
C TYR A 157 4.84 -19.07 27.60
N GLY A 158 5.89 -18.57 26.96
CA GLY A 158 6.53 -19.21 25.83
C GLY A 158 7.37 -18.20 25.06
N LYS A 159 8.70 -18.36 25.10
CA LYS A 159 9.62 -17.61 24.22
C LYS A 159 9.27 -17.96 22.77
N GLN A 160 8.44 -17.16 22.10
CA GLN A 160 8.49 -17.13 20.65
C GLN A 160 9.82 -16.44 20.30
N GLU A 161 10.70 -17.21 19.68
CA GLU A 161 12.02 -16.71 19.30
C GLU A 161 11.86 -15.52 18.35
N ASP A 162 12.69 -14.52 18.58
CA ASP A 162 12.96 -13.39 17.70
C ASP A 162 13.38 -13.88 16.30
N GLN A 163 12.42 -14.26 15.44
CA GLN A 163 12.70 -14.82 14.13
C GLN A 163 12.62 -13.74 13.06
N TRP A 164 13.76 -13.49 12.42
CA TRP A 164 13.82 -12.69 11.20
C TRP A 164 13.01 -13.36 10.10
N GLN A 165 12.25 -12.56 9.37
CA GLN A 165 11.49 -12.97 8.20
C GLN A 165 11.99 -12.19 6.97
N MET A 166 11.65 -12.68 5.79
CA MET A 166 11.87 -11.96 4.53
C MET A 166 10.56 -11.60 3.86
N ALA A 167 10.60 -10.54 3.07
CA ALA A 167 9.55 -10.14 2.16
C ALA A 167 10.18 -9.80 0.80
N MET A 168 9.43 -10.03 -0.26
CA MET A 168 9.77 -9.64 -1.63
C MET A 168 8.61 -8.83 -2.17
N VAL A 169 8.87 -7.61 -2.64
CA VAL A 169 7.86 -6.75 -3.26
C VAL A 169 8.24 -6.49 -4.71
N ALA A 170 7.32 -6.81 -5.62
CA ALA A 170 7.50 -6.64 -7.04
C ALA A 170 6.91 -5.29 -7.47
N VAL A 171 7.76 -4.41 -8.00
CA VAL A 171 7.38 -3.05 -8.40
C VAL A 171 7.78 -2.79 -9.85
N LYS A 172 6.84 -2.38 -10.68
CA LYS A 172 7.10 -1.89 -12.03
C LYS A 172 7.92 -0.60 -11.96
N PRO A 173 8.87 -0.38 -12.87
CA PRO A 173 9.52 0.92 -12.97
C PRO A 173 8.48 2.00 -13.32
N GLU A 174 8.79 3.21 -12.89
CA GLU A 174 7.99 4.45 -12.84
C GLU A 174 6.81 4.61 -13.83
N ASP A 175 5.82 5.44 -13.45
CA ASP A 175 4.67 5.89 -14.26
C ASP A 175 3.56 4.86 -14.57
N GLU A 176 3.39 3.82 -13.75
CA GLU A 176 2.25 2.88 -13.86
C GLU A 176 1.23 3.15 -12.75
N GLU A 177 -0.08 3.18 -13.06
CA GLU A 177 -1.15 3.37 -12.05
C GLU A 177 -1.16 2.26 -10.99
N GLU A 178 -0.77 1.06 -11.40
CA GLU A 178 -0.58 -0.12 -10.56
C GLU A 178 0.91 -0.48 -10.58
N PRO A 179 1.73 0.22 -9.78
CA PRO A 179 3.17 0.01 -9.77
C PRO A 179 3.53 -1.24 -8.98
N ILE A 180 2.69 -1.72 -8.06
CA ILE A 180 2.93 -2.97 -7.31
C ILE A 180 2.22 -4.12 -8.03
N LEU A 181 2.91 -5.26 -8.13
CA LEU A 181 2.33 -6.51 -8.60
C LEU A 181 2.05 -7.41 -7.39
N ASP A 182 0.81 -7.34 -6.87
CA ASP A 182 0.38 -8.11 -5.69
C ASP A 182 0.61 -9.61 -5.86
N ASP A 183 0.35 -10.15 -7.05
CA ASP A 183 0.55 -11.58 -7.37
C ASP A 183 2.02 -12.04 -7.27
N LEU A 184 2.96 -11.10 -7.31
CA LEU A 184 4.41 -11.35 -7.23
C LEU A 184 5.02 -10.83 -5.92
N THR A 185 4.19 -10.31 -5.02
CA THR A 185 4.59 -9.76 -3.73
C THR A 185 4.28 -10.77 -2.63
N GLU A 186 5.26 -11.08 -1.79
CA GLU A 186 5.13 -12.07 -0.73
C GLU A 186 5.83 -11.59 0.55
N ALA A 187 5.14 -11.69 1.68
CA ALA A 187 5.69 -11.43 3.02
C ALA A 187 5.70 -12.71 3.87
N ASN A 188 6.30 -12.64 5.07
CA ASN A 188 6.39 -13.75 6.04
C ASN A 188 7.19 -14.98 5.55
N ILE A 189 8.13 -14.78 4.62
CA ILE A 189 9.02 -15.83 4.14
C ILE A 189 9.95 -16.22 5.31
N THR A 190 9.77 -17.44 5.81
CA THR A 190 10.52 -17.95 6.99
C THR A 190 11.96 -18.28 6.60
N ILE A 191 12.92 -17.68 7.30
CA ILE A 191 14.34 -18.02 7.17
C ILE A 191 14.61 -19.26 8.02
N LYS A 192 14.68 -20.44 7.39
CA LYS A 192 15.02 -21.69 8.10
C LYS A 192 16.44 -21.59 8.66
N LEU A 193 16.64 -22.04 9.90
CA LEU A 193 17.98 -22.16 10.47
C LEU A 193 18.88 -22.98 9.52
N ASN A 194 20.05 -22.44 9.18
CA ASN A 194 21.07 -23.03 8.31
C ASN A 194 20.78 -23.03 6.80
N LYS A 195 19.69 -22.41 6.32
CA LYS A 195 19.51 -22.19 4.88
C LYS A 195 20.10 -20.85 4.47
N ASP A 196 20.81 -20.82 3.36
CA ASP A 196 21.39 -19.58 2.82
C ASP A 196 20.28 -18.64 2.34
N GLU A 197 20.37 -17.35 2.71
CA GLU A 197 19.36 -16.34 2.35
C GLU A 197 19.24 -16.22 0.81
N ASN A 198 20.35 -16.30 0.08
CA ASN A 198 20.32 -16.23 -1.38
C ASN A 198 19.67 -17.47 -2.00
N GLU A 199 19.86 -18.65 -1.41
CA GLU A 199 19.17 -19.87 -1.88
C GLU A 199 17.64 -19.71 -1.78
N ILE A 200 17.14 -19.13 -0.67
CA ILE A 200 15.71 -18.85 -0.50
C ILE A 200 15.24 -17.81 -1.53
N ILE A 201 15.98 -16.73 -1.72
CA ILE A 201 15.67 -15.69 -2.72
C ILE A 201 15.59 -16.30 -4.12
N GLN A 202 16.58 -17.11 -4.52
CA GLN A 202 16.62 -17.74 -5.83
C GLN A 202 15.48 -18.75 -6.03
N GLU A 203 15.10 -19.52 -5.01
CA GLU A 203 13.91 -20.39 -5.08
C GLU A 203 12.62 -19.59 -5.32
N LYS A 204 12.47 -18.47 -4.62
CA LYS A 204 11.30 -17.59 -4.76
C LYS A 204 11.27 -16.89 -6.12
N LEU A 205 12.38 -16.32 -6.57
CA LEU A 205 12.51 -15.77 -7.93
C LEU A 205 12.23 -16.82 -9.01
N LYS A 206 12.70 -18.06 -8.80
CA LYS A 206 12.42 -19.17 -9.70
C LYS A 206 10.92 -19.44 -9.76
N ALA A 207 10.24 -19.53 -8.61
CA ALA A 207 8.78 -19.70 -8.57
C ALA A 207 8.04 -18.57 -9.31
N LEU A 208 8.44 -17.31 -9.10
CA LEU A 208 7.89 -16.15 -9.80
C LEU A 208 8.05 -16.26 -11.33
N ARG A 209 9.21 -16.73 -11.80
CA ARG A 209 9.46 -16.98 -13.24
C ARG A 209 8.64 -18.15 -13.81
N PHE A 210 8.31 -19.16 -13.00
CA PHE A 210 7.60 -20.37 -13.46
C PHE A 210 6.08 -20.24 -13.44
N MET A 211 5.48 -19.39 -12.59
CA MET A 211 4.02 -19.22 -12.54
C MET A 211 3.43 -18.72 -13.86
N HIS A 212 4.22 -18.12 -14.76
CA HIS A 212 3.73 -17.50 -15.99
C HIS A 212 4.56 -17.78 -17.25
N ARG A 213 5.26 -18.92 -17.34
CA ARG A 213 5.50 -19.48 -18.68
C ARG A 213 4.14 -19.78 -19.29
N GLU A 214 3.90 -19.37 -20.53
CA GLU A 214 2.82 -19.97 -21.33
C GLU A 214 2.91 -21.48 -21.10
N ARG A 215 1.83 -22.09 -20.58
CA ARG A 215 1.74 -23.53 -20.61
C ARG A 215 1.91 -23.88 -22.08
N ALA A 216 2.86 -24.75 -22.40
CA ALA A 216 2.94 -25.31 -23.74
C ALA A 216 1.53 -25.74 -24.13
N ASP A 217 1.04 -25.23 -25.26
CA ASP A 217 -0.28 -25.56 -25.79
C ASP A 217 -0.47 -27.07 -25.69
N TYR A 218 -1.51 -27.48 -24.96
CA TYR A 218 -1.95 -28.88 -24.90
C TYR A 218 -2.56 -29.35 -26.24
N ASP A 219 -2.39 -28.59 -27.33
CA ASP A 219 -2.88 -28.87 -28.67
C ASP A 219 -1.83 -29.50 -29.60
N THR A 220 -0.67 -29.90 -29.08
CA THR A 220 0.30 -30.74 -29.80
C THR A 220 0.33 -32.18 -29.29
N TYR A 221 -0.85 -32.76 -29.02
CA TYR A 221 -1.03 -34.20 -29.12
C TYR A 221 -1.37 -34.54 -30.57
N ASP A 222 -0.31 -34.66 -31.36
CA ASP A 222 -0.28 -35.35 -32.65
C ASP A 222 -0.67 -36.83 -32.40
N TYR A 223 -1.98 -37.11 -32.41
CA TYR A 223 -2.47 -38.46 -32.56
C TYR A 223 -2.21 -38.88 -34.00
N GLY A 224 -1.03 -39.45 -34.22
CA GLY A 224 -0.78 -40.30 -35.36
C GLY A 224 -1.82 -41.42 -35.43
N TYR A 225 -2.56 -41.43 -36.54
CA TYR A 225 -3.18 -42.61 -37.13
C TYR A 225 -2.66 -42.75 -38.55
#